data_AF-A0A068T7F4-F1
#
_entry.id   AF-A0A068T7F4-F1
#
_cell.length_a   1.000
_cell.length_b   1.000
_cell.length_c   1.000
_cell.angle_alpha   90.00
_cell.angle_beta   90.00
_cell.angle_gamma   90.00
#
_symmetry.space_group_name_H-M   'P 1'
#
loop_
_entity.id
_entity.type
_entity.pdbx_description
1 polymer ?
#
loop_
_entity_poly.entity_id
_entity_poly.type
_entity_poly.pdbx_seq_one_letter_code
_entity_poly.pdbx_strand_id
1 'polypeptide(L)'
;MKALAFLAGTALSLVTVASGTAAAQSADILGAISAGRVAVISDGDYLARTYADSVLAPKEAGHRDVLTILSIANGRVTRGSLPVSNSVTAAPEILELTPDGSTAFVTERLGEQPDGGRAVRDLPPGRRLFAVDLSDPSMPKLADTVEIGINPEALAVSPDGQRVAVISNTADAALLQIVEFADGQFGEVARFDLAELGITGSLDAPRGGVTATNVQWHPSGRFLAANINTQNRVAFFEFADSDQKPALQPWGNSVEVGRDPFVGRFTPDGRHYLTSNWGRDFTATSLDGRIPNASSTMTVVRLADPEASEARHERLMTVDTGVSAEGMAVSPDGRLVATINMRGTSFPPGSPRHGREAAVSLLTFDPGAGRLHKVGDYTFEGVLPEGGTFDLTGDHLLATVFEGHEGAGPEAGAGLEVFRVMRGTTPSLQRIGRVPLPHGVHHVDISQ
;
A
#
# COMPACT_ATOMS: atom_id res chain seq x y z
N MET A 1 -22.54 -67.00 -35.62
CA MET A 1 -22.62 -65.95 -34.58
C MET A 1 -21.21 -65.43 -34.33
N LYS A 2 -20.92 -64.19 -34.77
CA LYS A 2 -19.61 -63.53 -34.61
C LYS A 2 -19.57 -62.87 -33.23
N ALA A 3 -18.58 -63.17 -32.40
CA ALA A 3 -18.28 -62.43 -31.18
C ALA A 3 -17.05 -61.55 -31.44
N LEU A 4 -17.25 -60.23 -31.39
CA LEU A 4 -16.21 -59.21 -31.46
C LEU A 4 -15.63 -59.00 -30.04
N ALA A 5 -14.31 -59.07 -29.91
CA ALA A 5 -13.59 -58.62 -28.73
C ALA A 5 -13.41 -57.10 -28.81
N PHE A 6 -13.82 -56.37 -27.76
CA PHE A 6 -13.53 -54.95 -27.58
C PHE A 6 -12.28 -54.82 -26.70
N LEU A 7 -11.17 -54.34 -27.27
CA LEU A 7 -10.05 -53.83 -26.48
C LEU A 7 -10.39 -52.40 -26.03
N ALA A 8 -10.50 -52.19 -24.72
CA ALA A 8 -10.50 -50.85 -24.12
C ALA A 8 -9.04 -50.44 -23.85
N GLY A 9 -8.51 -49.54 -24.68
CA GLY A 9 -7.27 -48.81 -24.39
C GLY A 9 -7.63 -47.52 -23.68
N THR A 10 -7.39 -47.43 -22.38
CA THR A 10 -7.41 -46.17 -21.63
C THR A 10 -6.08 -45.45 -21.84
N ALA A 11 -6.11 -44.37 -22.62
CA ALA A 11 -5.00 -43.45 -22.75
C ALA A 11 -4.81 -42.68 -21.43
N LEU A 12 -3.64 -42.84 -20.82
CA LEU A 12 -3.20 -42.03 -19.69
C LEU A 12 -2.73 -40.68 -20.25
N SER A 13 -3.59 -39.65 -20.19
CA SER A 13 -3.20 -38.30 -20.58
C SER A 13 -2.27 -37.70 -19.51
N LEU A 14 -0.99 -37.54 -19.86
CA LEU A 14 -0.03 -36.72 -19.11
C LEU A 14 -0.52 -35.26 -19.09
N VAL A 15 -0.91 -34.77 -17.92
CA VAL A 15 -1.03 -33.34 -17.63
C VAL A 15 0.05 -32.99 -16.62
N THR A 16 1.24 -32.60 -17.09
CA THR A 16 2.33 -32.14 -16.20
C THR A 16 3.32 -31.16 -16.84
N VAL A 17 2.92 -30.36 -17.86
CA VAL A 17 3.88 -29.44 -18.54
C VAL A 17 3.64 -27.94 -18.27
N ALA A 18 2.50 -27.54 -17.70
CA ALA A 18 2.18 -26.11 -17.55
C ALA A 18 2.78 -25.42 -16.31
N SER A 19 3.06 -26.15 -15.23
CA SER A 19 3.53 -25.55 -13.97
C SER A 19 5.02 -25.16 -13.98
N GLY A 20 5.84 -25.78 -14.84
CA GLY A 20 7.27 -25.50 -14.92
C GLY A 20 7.60 -24.16 -15.60
N THR A 21 6.76 -23.70 -16.53
CA THR A 21 7.01 -22.45 -17.29
C THR A 21 6.67 -21.20 -16.49
N ALA A 22 5.61 -21.27 -15.69
CA ALA A 22 5.15 -20.22 -14.77
C ALA A 22 6.17 -19.87 -13.67
N ALA A 23 6.65 -20.90 -12.98
CA ALA A 23 7.64 -20.74 -11.91
C ALA A 23 8.97 -20.21 -12.46
N ALA A 24 9.39 -20.67 -13.65
CA ALA A 24 10.58 -20.18 -14.33
C ALA A 24 10.43 -18.70 -14.73
N GLN A 25 9.28 -18.31 -15.31
CA GLN A 25 8.98 -16.92 -15.66
C GLN A 25 8.99 -16.01 -14.42
N SER A 26 8.40 -16.45 -13.32
CA SER A 26 8.38 -15.70 -12.06
C SER A 26 9.79 -15.51 -11.50
N ALA A 27 10.63 -16.55 -11.54
CA ALA A 27 12.03 -16.47 -11.12
C ALA A 27 12.84 -15.53 -12.02
N ASP A 28 12.60 -15.53 -13.33
CA ASP A 28 13.24 -14.62 -14.27
C ASP A 28 12.84 -13.16 -14.04
N ILE A 29 11.54 -12.91 -13.78
CA ILE A 29 11.04 -11.56 -13.43
C ILE A 29 11.69 -11.08 -12.14
N LEU A 30 11.62 -11.87 -11.06
CA LEU A 30 12.18 -11.49 -9.76
C LEU A 30 13.71 -11.36 -9.80
N GLY A 31 14.40 -12.18 -10.58
CA GLY A 31 15.85 -12.07 -10.77
C GLY A 31 16.28 -10.79 -11.48
N ALA A 32 15.36 -10.10 -12.17
CA ALA A 32 15.59 -8.81 -12.81
C ALA A 32 15.28 -7.60 -11.92
N ILE A 33 14.56 -7.79 -10.80
CA ILE A 33 14.23 -6.71 -9.85
C ILE A 33 15.45 -6.38 -9.00
N SER A 34 15.80 -5.09 -8.94
CA SER A 34 16.82 -4.62 -7.99
C SER A 34 16.21 -4.45 -6.60
N ALA A 35 16.29 -5.48 -5.77
CA ALA A 35 15.95 -5.44 -4.35
C ALA A 35 16.77 -6.50 -3.60
N GLY A 36 17.05 -6.31 -2.31
CA GLY A 36 17.49 -7.42 -1.44
C GLY A 36 16.30 -8.16 -0.86
N ARG A 37 15.20 -7.44 -0.58
CA ARG A 37 13.91 -8.02 -0.17
C ARG A 37 12.73 -7.31 -0.83
N VAL A 38 11.72 -8.09 -1.16
CA VAL A 38 10.37 -7.63 -1.49
C VAL A 38 9.42 -8.23 -0.44
N ALA A 39 8.78 -7.37 0.35
CA ALA A 39 7.78 -7.76 1.33
C ALA A 39 6.38 -7.46 0.80
N VAL A 40 5.45 -8.40 0.99
CA VAL A 40 4.08 -8.29 0.48
C VAL A 40 3.12 -8.83 1.53
N ILE A 41 2.09 -8.07 1.87
CA ILE A 41 0.97 -8.57 2.69
C ILE A 41 -0.24 -8.91 1.82
N SER A 42 -0.97 -9.93 2.26
CA SER A 42 -2.21 -10.38 1.63
C SER A 42 -3.31 -10.55 2.68
N ASP A 43 -4.52 -10.08 2.36
CA ASP A 43 -5.74 -10.20 3.17
C ASP A 43 -6.51 -11.46 2.74
N GLY A 44 -6.64 -12.42 3.64
CA GLY A 44 -7.31 -13.68 3.37
C GLY A 44 -8.81 -13.66 3.58
N ASP A 45 -9.34 -12.65 4.26
CA ASP A 45 -10.74 -12.58 4.67
C ASP A 45 -11.61 -11.87 3.62
N TYR A 46 -11.06 -10.94 2.84
CA TYR A 46 -11.79 -10.20 1.81
C TYR A 46 -11.81 -10.91 0.45
N LEU A 47 -12.87 -10.66 -0.33
CA LEU A 47 -12.88 -10.77 -1.78
C LEU A 47 -12.96 -9.35 -2.35
N ALA A 48 -12.57 -9.13 -3.60
CA ALA A 48 -12.73 -7.78 -4.19
C ALA A 48 -14.19 -7.31 -4.19
N ARG A 49 -15.15 -8.23 -4.40
CA ARG A 49 -16.59 -7.94 -4.34
C ARG A 49 -17.10 -7.57 -2.94
N THR A 50 -16.35 -7.88 -1.88
CA THR A 50 -16.73 -7.58 -0.49
C THR A 50 -16.98 -6.09 -0.28
N TYR A 51 -16.28 -5.22 -1.01
CA TYR A 51 -16.56 -3.77 -1.01
C TYR A 51 -17.98 -3.41 -1.47
N ALA A 52 -18.61 -4.26 -2.29
CA ALA A 52 -19.95 -4.05 -2.80
C ALA A 52 -21.03 -4.71 -1.94
N ASP A 53 -20.81 -5.96 -1.51
CA ASP A 53 -21.84 -6.80 -0.86
C ASP A 53 -21.61 -7.03 0.64
N SER A 54 -20.46 -6.59 1.18
CA SER A 54 -20.02 -6.81 2.56
C SER A 54 -19.88 -8.29 2.96
N VAL A 55 -19.81 -9.22 1.99
CA VAL A 55 -19.67 -10.66 2.24
C VAL A 55 -18.20 -11.04 2.17
N LEU A 56 -17.70 -11.69 3.22
CA LEU A 56 -16.31 -12.15 3.31
C LEU A 56 -16.06 -13.41 2.47
N ALA A 57 -14.79 -13.73 2.26
CA ALA A 57 -14.38 -14.99 1.69
C ALA A 57 -14.91 -16.18 2.55
N PRO A 58 -15.36 -17.27 1.92
CA PRO A 58 -15.73 -18.47 2.65
C PRO A 58 -14.47 -19.12 3.25
N LYS A 59 -14.52 -19.55 4.52
CA LYS A 59 -13.37 -20.17 5.20
C LYS A 59 -12.83 -21.41 4.46
N GLU A 60 -13.70 -22.11 3.72
CA GLU A 60 -13.36 -23.28 2.91
C GLU A 60 -12.44 -22.95 1.72
N ALA A 61 -12.35 -21.68 1.30
CA ALA A 61 -11.39 -21.25 0.27
C ALA A 61 -9.93 -21.31 0.76
N GLY A 62 -9.70 -21.39 2.07
CA GLY A 62 -8.37 -21.57 2.64
C GLY A 62 -7.45 -20.34 2.56
N HIS A 63 -7.98 -19.18 2.17
CA HIS A 63 -7.25 -17.91 2.20
C HIS A 63 -6.87 -17.53 3.64
N ARG A 64 -5.75 -16.81 3.78
CA ARG A 64 -5.16 -16.44 5.06
C ARG A 64 -4.47 -15.09 4.94
N ASP A 65 -4.53 -14.33 6.02
CA ASP A 65 -3.70 -13.15 6.19
C ASP A 65 -2.23 -13.59 6.28
N VAL A 66 -1.39 -13.04 5.40
CA VAL A 66 -0.01 -13.50 5.28
C VAL A 66 0.92 -12.37 4.88
N LEU A 67 2.08 -12.32 5.54
CA LEU A 67 3.27 -11.62 5.07
C LEU A 67 4.12 -12.61 4.26
N THR A 68 4.39 -12.30 3.00
CA THR A 68 5.34 -13.02 2.13
C THR A 68 6.59 -12.18 1.93
N ILE A 69 7.75 -12.80 2.08
CA ILE A 69 9.06 -12.20 1.83
C ILE A 69 9.73 -12.92 0.66
N LEU A 70 10.16 -12.16 -0.34
CA LEU A 70 10.98 -12.62 -1.45
C LEU A 70 12.36 -12.00 -1.28
N SER A 71 13.31 -12.78 -0.74
CA SER A 71 14.70 -12.36 -0.62
C SER A 71 15.45 -12.65 -1.91
N ILE A 72 16.11 -11.65 -2.47
CA ILE A 72 16.80 -11.72 -3.75
C ILE A 72 18.29 -11.53 -3.49
N ALA A 73 19.09 -12.57 -3.74
CA ALA A 73 20.53 -12.52 -3.54
C ALA A 73 21.24 -13.27 -4.68
N ASN A 74 22.17 -12.60 -5.36
CA ASN A 74 22.95 -13.16 -6.48
C ASN A 74 22.06 -13.82 -7.57
N GLY A 75 20.94 -13.16 -7.91
CA GLY A 75 19.97 -13.66 -8.89
C GLY A 75 19.15 -14.88 -8.44
N ARG A 76 19.26 -15.29 -7.16
CA ARG A 76 18.46 -16.35 -6.57
C ARG A 76 17.39 -15.75 -5.67
N VAL A 77 16.18 -16.31 -5.76
CA VAL A 77 15.05 -15.92 -4.92
C VAL A 77 14.83 -16.97 -3.85
N THR A 78 14.81 -16.54 -2.59
CA THR A 78 14.35 -17.33 -1.44
C THR A 78 13.01 -16.77 -1.00
N ARG A 79 12.01 -17.63 -0.82
CA ARG A 79 10.67 -17.25 -0.36
C ARG A 79 10.47 -17.71 1.08
N GLY A 80 10.08 -16.77 1.94
CA GLY A 80 9.57 -17.03 3.29
C GLY A 80 8.16 -16.47 3.45
N SER A 81 7.39 -17.00 4.40
CA SER A 81 6.06 -16.47 4.71
C SER A 81 5.69 -16.68 6.17
N LEU A 82 4.94 -15.75 6.75
CA LEU A 82 4.43 -15.80 8.11
C LEU A 82 2.95 -15.37 8.10
N PRO A 83 2.02 -16.14 8.72
CA PRO A 83 0.68 -15.65 9.00
C PRO A 83 0.73 -14.41 9.89
N VAL A 84 0.19 -13.30 9.42
CA VAL A 84 0.18 -12.01 10.13
C VAL A 84 -1.12 -11.30 9.78
N SER A 85 -1.97 -11.07 10.77
CA SER A 85 -3.26 -10.41 10.56
C SER A 85 -3.08 -9.01 9.97
N ASN A 86 -3.88 -8.70 8.96
CA ASN A 86 -3.86 -7.43 8.25
C ASN A 86 -5.23 -7.22 7.59
N SER A 87 -5.44 -6.09 6.90
CA SER A 87 -6.70 -5.93 6.14
C SER A 87 -6.53 -4.93 5.01
N VAL A 88 -7.15 -5.24 3.87
CA VAL A 88 -7.19 -4.41 2.66
C VAL A 88 -7.92 -3.07 2.84
N THR A 89 -8.69 -2.90 3.91
CA THR A 89 -9.56 -1.70 4.08
C THR A 89 -8.86 -0.40 4.48
N ALA A 90 -7.54 -0.40 4.58
CA ALA A 90 -6.71 0.75 4.89
C ALA A 90 -6.20 1.41 3.58
N ALA A 91 -5.42 2.49 3.68
CA ALA A 91 -4.51 2.78 2.59
C ALA A 91 -3.48 1.65 2.46
N PRO A 92 -2.89 1.40 1.27
CA PRO A 92 -1.78 0.46 1.11
C PRO A 92 -0.49 1.06 1.70
N GLU A 93 -0.51 1.27 3.02
CA GLU A 93 0.47 2.00 3.83
C GLU A 93 0.65 1.32 5.21
N ILE A 94 0.19 0.07 5.36
CA ILE A 94 0.19 -0.70 6.61
C ILE A 94 1.30 -1.76 6.70
N LEU A 95 2.31 -1.67 5.84
CA LEU A 95 3.51 -2.52 5.78
C LEU A 95 4.72 -1.62 5.47
N GLU A 96 5.83 -1.77 6.19
CA GLU A 96 7.10 -1.16 5.79
C GLU A 96 8.27 -1.94 6.37
N LEU A 97 9.35 -2.01 5.61
CA LEU A 97 10.62 -2.60 6.00
C LEU A 97 11.51 -1.57 6.70
N THR A 98 12.34 -2.02 7.64
CA THR A 98 13.47 -1.20 8.08
C THR A 98 14.42 -0.91 6.91
N PRO A 99 15.16 0.21 6.92
CA PRO A 99 16.08 0.56 5.83
C PRO A 99 17.13 -0.53 5.49
N ASP A 100 17.54 -1.32 6.48
CA ASP A 100 18.46 -2.45 6.34
C ASP A 100 17.76 -3.77 5.91
N GLY A 101 16.44 -3.75 5.79
CA GLY A 101 15.59 -4.89 5.45
C GLY A 101 15.52 -5.99 6.49
N SER A 102 16.04 -5.79 7.71
CA SER A 102 16.10 -6.83 8.73
C SER A 102 14.76 -7.09 9.42
N THR A 103 13.85 -6.11 9.42
CA THR A 103 12.53 -6.19 10.07
C THR A 103 11.43 -5.68 9.14
N ALA A 104 10.27 -6.35 9.15
CA ALA A 104 9.03 -5.82 8.58
C ALA A 104 8.06 -5.42 9.69
N PHE A 105 7.41 -4.28 9.54
CA PHE A 105 6.31 -3.84 10.39
C PHE A 105 4.97 -3.98 9.67
N VAL A 106 3.95 -4.48 10.36
CA VAL A 106 2.59 -4.61 9.81
C VAL A 106 1.57 -4.14 10.83
N THR A 107 0.60 -3.32 10.43
CA THR A 107 -0.54 -2.96 11.31
C THR A 107 -1.81 -3.75 10.99
N GLU A 108 -2.47 -4.23 12.04
CA GLU A 108 -3.80 -4.84 11.96
C GLU A 108 -4.87 -3.75 11.97
N ARG A 109 -5.44 -3.41 10.81
CA ARG A 109 -6.57 -2.48 10.73
C ARG A 109 -7.88 -3.11 11.22
N LEU A 110 -8.20 -4.28 10.68
CA LEU A 110 -9.26 -5.17 11.14
C LEU A 110 -8.57 -6.49 11.51
N GLY A 111 -9.07 -7.15 12.55
CA GLY A 111 -8.59 -8.49 12.90
C GLY A 111 -9.27 -9.57 12.07
N GLU A 112 -8.75 -10.78 12.21
CA GLU A 112 -9.18 -11.94 11.43
C GLU A 112 -10.67 -12.29 11.58
N GLN A 113 -11.25 -12.85 10.53
CA GLN A 113 -12.63 -13.34 10.54
C GLN A 113 -12.81 -14.43 11.61
N PRO A 114 -13.69 -14.23 12.60
CA PRO A 114 -13.95 -15.21 13.64
C PRO A 114 -14.71 -16.43 13.10
N ASP A 115 -14.72 -17.52 13.87
CA ASP A 115 -15.50 -18.72 13.54
C ASP A 115 -16.97 -18.37 13.30
N GLY A 116 -17.48 -18.74 12.12
CA GLY A 116 -18.86 -18.46 11.70
C GLY A 116 -19.13 -17.03 11.23
N GLY A 117 -18.14 -16.13 11.24
CA GLY A 117 -18.21 -14.81 10.62
C GLY A 117 -18.45 -14.93 9.11
N ARG A 118 -19.25 -14.03 8.53
CA ARG A 118 -19.61 -14.07 7.09
C ARG A 118 -19.61 -12.70 6.43
N ALA A 119 -19.57 -11.63 7.22
CA ALA A 119 -19.65 -10.27 6.73
C ALA A 119 -18.63 -9.37 7.40
N VAL A 120 -18.30 -8.25 6.74
CA VAL A 120 -17.32 -7.25 7.21
C VAL A 120 -17.56 -6.82 8.66
N ARG A 121 -18.83 -6.64 9.05
CA ARG A 121 -19.21 -6.24 10.42
C ARG A 121 -18.82 -7.26 11.50
N ASP A 122 -18.52 -8.50 11.12
CA ASP A 122 -18.12 -9.57 12.03
C ASP A 122 -16.61 -9.51 12.31
N LEU A 123 -15.85 -8.74 11.54
CA LEU A 123 -14.42 -8.52 11.77
C LEU A 123 -14.21 -7.59 12.96
N PRO A 124 -13.40 -7.99 13.96
CA PRO A 124 -13.11 -7.12 15.09
C PRO A 124 -12.24 -5.93 14.64
N PRO A 125 -12.40 -4.75 15.26
CA PRO A 125 -11.51 -3.63 14.98
C PRO A 125 -10.09 -3.94 15.47
N GLY A 126 -9.11 -3.70 14.61
CA GLY A 126 -7.71 -3.99 14.85
C GLY A 126 -6.99 -2.87 15.60
N ARG A 127 -5.91 -3.23 16.30
CA ARG A 127 -5.10 -2.30 17.14
C ARG A 127 -3.69 -2.78 17.39
N ARG A 128 -3.17 -3.67 16.53
CA ARG A 128 -1.86 -4.30 16.73
C ARG A 128 -0.87 -3.78 15.71
N LEU A 129 0.36 -3.54 16.16
CA LEU A 129 1.55 -3.37 15.32
C LEU A 129 2.45 -4.58 15.55
N PHE A 130 2.78 -5.29 14.49
CA PHE A 130 3.64 -6.47 14.51
C PHE A 130 5.04 -6.10 14.02
N ALA A 131 6.09 -6.61 14.69
CA ALA A 131 7.45 -6.62 14.19
C ALA A 131 7.81 -8.05 13.76
N VAL A 132 8.29 -8.22 12.54
CA VAL A 132 8.68 -9.51 11.98
C VAL A 132 10.18 -9.51 11.68
N ASP A 133 10.93 -10.37 12.34
CA ASP A 133 12.35 -10.62 12.10
C ASP A 133 12.55 -11.38 10.77
N LEU A 134 13.39 -10.79 9.91
CA LEU A 134 13.75 -11.27 8.57
C LEU A 134 15.22 -11.68 8.44
N SER A 135 15.89 -11.96 9.57
CA SER A 135 17.27 -12.43 9.62
C SER A 135 17.47 -13.76 8.88
N ASP A 136 16.49 -14.67 8.96
CA ASP A 136 16.41 -15.87 8.12
C ASP A 136 15.49 -15.60 6.91
N PRO A 137 16.03 -15.53 5.67
CA PRO A 137 15.27 -15.19 4.47
C PRO A 137 14.21 -16.24 4.10
N SER A 138 14.29 -17.45 4.65
CA SER A 138 13.34 -18.53 4.38
C SER A 138 12.30 -18.71 5.50
N MET A 139 12.54 -18.13 6.67
CA MET A 139 11.76 -18.38 7.88
C MET A 139 11.55 -17.09 8.67
N PRO A 140 10.72 -16.15 8.16
CA PRO A 140 10.34 -14.96 8.92
C PRO A 140 9.66 -15.35 10.24
N LYS A 141 9.94 -14.57 11.30
CA LYS A 141 9.43 -14.85 12.65
C LYS A 141 8.83 -13.60 13.27
N LEU A 142 7.70 -13.75 13.94
CA LEU A 142 7.16 -12.67 14.76
C LEU A 142 8.14 -12.38 15.90
N ALA A 143 8.73 -11.19 15.90
CA ALA A 143 9.68 -10.73 16.90
C ALA A 143 8.94 -10.17 18.12
N ASP A 144 7.99 -9.26 17.87
CA ASP A 144 7.21 -8.61 18.93
C ASP A 144 5.85 -8.09 18.42
N THR A 145 4.98 -7.72 19.35
CA THR A 145 3.68 -7.11 19.08
C THR A 145 3.34 -6.08 20.14
N VAL A 146 2.91 -4.90 19.71
CA VAL A 146 2.47 -3.82 20.62
C VAL A 146 1.05 -3.37 20.28
N GLU A 147 0.31 -2.94 21.30
CA GLU A 147 -1.00 -2.32 21.12
C GLU A 147 -0.86 -0.83 20.78
N ILE A 148 -1.49 -0.42 19.68
CA ILE A 148 -1.61 0.94 19.18
C ILE A 148 -3.07 1.39 19.21
N GLY A 149 -3.35 2.61 18.75
CA GLY A 149 -4.71 3.11 18.57
C GLY A 149 -5.53 2.22 17.63
N ILE A 150 -6.81 2.05 17.95
CA ILE A 150 -7.76 1.25 17.16
C ILE A 150 -7.96 1.83 15.76
N ASN A 151 -8.23 0.96 14.78
CA ASN A 151 -8.37 1.30 13.36
C ASN A 151 -7.14 2.05 12.82
N PRO A 152 -5.93 1.46 12.88
CA PRO A 152 -4.78 2.03 12.18
C PRO A 152 -5.05 2.15 10.68
N GLU A 153 -4.51 3.18 10.05
CA GLU A 153 -4.69 3.51 8.63
C GLU A 153 -3.38 3.43 7.84
N ALA A 154 -2.27 3.79 8.48
CA ALA A 154 -0.95 3.84 7.87
C ALA A 154 0.14 3.78 8.94
N LEU A 155 1.31 3.28 8.57
CA LEU A 155 2.55 3.33 9.32
C LEU A 155 3.67 3.95 8.48
N ALA A 156 4.70 4.48 9.15
CA ALA A 156 5.93 4.96 8.51
C ALA A 156 7.17 4.65 9.38
N VAL A 157 8.22 4.06 8.82
CA VAL A 157 9.47 3.75 9.52
C VAL A 157 10.44 4.93 9.41
N SER A 158 11.07 5.32 10.52
CA SER A 158 12.04 6.42 10.52
C SER A 158 13.30 6.04 9.71
N PRO A 159 14.02 7.02 9.12
CA PRO A 159 15.21 6.73 8.33
C PRO A 159 16.35 6.03 9.10
N ASP A 160 16.35 6.11 10.43
CA ASP A 160 17.29 5.39 11.31
C ASP A 160 16.81 3.96 11.66
N GLY A 161 15.58 3.59 11.29
CA GLY A 161 14.96 2.29 11.58
C GLY A 161 14.52 2.09 13.04
N GLN A 162 14.64 3.11 13.90
CA GLN A 162 14.43 2.97 15.35
C GLN A 162 13.02 3.38 15.81
N ARG A 163 12.19 3.91 14.91
CA ARG A 163 10.84 4.38 15.23
C ARG A 163 9.86 4.03 14.13
N VAL A 164 8.61 3.79 14.54
CA VAL A 164 7.46 3.62 13.65
C VAL A 164 6.43 4.68 14.00
N ALA A 165 6.10 5.54 13.04
CA ALA A 165 4.97 6.44 13.14
C ALA A 165 3.70 5.71 12.70
N VAL A 166 2.57 5.88 13.39
CA VAL A 166 1.31 5.22 13.04
C VAL A 166 0.14 6.19 13.14
N ILE A 167 -0.75 6.19 12.15
CA ILE A 167 -2.03 6.91 12.19
C ILE A 167 -3.14 5.94 12.55
N SER A 168 -3.96 6.31 13.53
CA SER A 168 -5.16 5.57 13.93
C SER A 168 -6.34 6.52 14.15
N ASN A 169 -7.54 6.12 13.74
CA ASN A 169 -8.76 6.89 13.97
C ASN A 169 -9.67 6.18 14.98
N THR A 170 -9.52 6.52 16.26
CA THR A 170 -10.39 6.00 17.34
C THR A 170 -11.72 6.76 17.34
N ALA A 171 -12.73 6.31 18.09
CA ALA A 171 -13.99 7.04 18.21
C ALA A 171 -13.80 8.49 18.69
N ASP A 172 -12.82 8.71 19.57
CA ASP A 172 -12.64 9.99 20.27
C ASP A 172 -11.51 10.85 19.70
N ALA A 173 -10.45 10.25 19.12
CA ALA A 173 -9.25 10.95 18.68
C ALA A 173 -8.71 10.46 17.32
N ALA A 174 -8.18 11.39 16.52
CA ALA A 174 -7.33 11.05 15.38
C ALA A 174 -5.89 11.08 15.89
N LEU A 175 -5.27 9.92 16.02
CA LEU A 175 -3.99 9.76 16.68
C LEU A 175 -2.86 9.68 15.66
N LEU A 176 -1.82 10.49 15.87
CA LEU A 176 -0.47 10.22 15.37
C LEU A 176 0.32 9.61 16.54
N GLN A 177 0.91 8.45 16.32
CA GLN A 177 1.63 7.70 17.35
C GLN A 177 3.07 7.50 16.92
N ILE A 178 4.01 7.56 17.86
CA ILE A 178 5.42 7.20 17.65
C ILE A 178 5.73 6.02 18.54
N VAL A 179 6.15 4.92 17.94
CA VAL A 179 6.52 3.67 18.61
C VAL A 179 8.03 3.50 18.47
N GLU A 180 8.74 3.37 19.59
CA GLU A 180 10.16 3.03 19.57
C GLU A 180 10.37 1.56 19.22
N PHE A 181 11.47 1.26 18.53
CA PHE A 181 11.86 -0.10 18.22
C PHE A 181 13.39 -0.26 18.30
N ALA A 182 13.84 -1.19 19.11
CA ALA A 182 15.25 -1.52 19.26
C ALA A 182 15.40 -3.00 19.64
N ASP A 183 16.46 -3.63 19.14
CA ASP A 183 16.85 -5.00 19.49
C ASP A 183 15.70 -6.04 19.33
N GLY A 184 14.85 -5.85 18.33
CA GLY A 184 13.72 -6.74 18.04
C GLY A 184 12.49 -6.53 18.94
N GLN A 185 12.44 -5.46 19.73
CA GLN A 185 11.35 -5.18 20.69
C GLN A 185 10.79 -3.77 20.52
N PHE A 186 9.48 -3.63 20.74
CA PHE A 186 8.83 -2.34 20.82
C PHE A 186 9.04 -1.69 22.19
N GLY A 187 9.26 -0.38 22.18
CA GLY A 187 9.30 0.46 23.38
C GLY A 187 7.96 1.11 23.71
N GLU A 188 8.01 2.29 24.35
CA GLU A 188 6.81 3.05 24.70
C GLU A 188 6.09 3.56 23.44
N VAL A 189 4.75 3.56 23.48
CA VAL A 189 3.90 4.15 22.43
C VAL A 189 3.50 5.56 22.85
N ALA A 190 4.18 6.57 22.31
CA ALA A 190 3.77 7.96 22.44
C ALA A 190 2.56 8.22 21.53
N ARG A 191 1.53 8.89 22.06
CA ARG A 191 0.27 9.17 21.35
C ARG A 191 -0.01 10.66 21.37
N PHE A 192 -0.29 11.22 20.20
CA PHE A 192 -0.60 12.63 20.02
C PHE A 192 -1.97 12.72 19.34
N ASP A 193 -2.94 13.35 20.00
CA ASP A 193 -4.18 13.70 19.32
C ASP A 193 -3.90 14.85 18.35
N LEU A 194 -4.24 14.65 17.08
CA LEU A 194 -4.10 15.68 16.06
C LEU A 194 -4.84 16.97 16.43
N ALA A 195 -5.93 16.90 17.22
CA ALA A 195 -6.62 18.07 17.75
C ALA A 195 -5.72 18.92 18.68
N GLU A 196 -4.90 18.29 19.53
CA GLU A 196 -3.93 18.95 20.41
C GLU A 196 -2.78 19.58 19.60
N LEU A 197 -2.49 19.02 18.43
CA LEU A 197 -1.55 19.57 17.44
C LEU A 197 -2.20 20.62 16.51
N GLY A 198 -3.41 21.10 16.83
CA GLY A 198 -4.08 22.17 16.09
C GLY A 198 -4.84 21.72 14.84
N ILE A 199 -4.95 20.41 14.59
CA ILE A 199 -5.75 19.85 13.50
C ILE A 199 -7.14 19.52 14.04
N THR A 200 -7.98 20.54 14.10
CA THR A 200 -9.35 20.43 14.62
C THR A 200 -10.39 20.43 13.49
N GLY A 201 -11.59 19.98 13.83
CA GLY A 201 -12.78 20.11 12.98
C GLY A 201 -13.96 20.65 13.79
N SER A 202 -15.01 21.07 13.09
CA SER A 202 -16.19 21.73 13.69
C SER A 202 -17.48 20.97 13.45
N LEU A 203 -17.41 19.76 12.87
CA LEU A 203 -18.59 18.94 12.60
C LEU A 203 -19.08 18.28 13.89
N ASP A 204 -20.40 18.16 14.02
CA ASP A 204 -21.05 17.33 15.03
C ASP A 204 -20.90 15.84 14.66
N ALA A 205 -19.68 15.36 14.75
CA ALA A 205 -19.23 14.02 14.38
C ALA A 205 -18.03 13.62 15.23
N PRO A 206 -17.71 12.31 15.34
CA PRO A 206 -16.47 11.85 15.97
C PRO A 206 -15.25 12.67 15.55
N ARG A 207 -14.42 13.08 16.53
CA ARG A 207 -13.19 13.87 16.31
C ARG A 207 -13.41 15.22 15.62
N GLY A 208 -14.62 15.80 15.71
CA GLY A 208 -14.98 17.01 14.98
C GLY A 208 -15.04 16.83 13.45
N GLY A 209 -15.11 15.58 12.98
CA GLY A 209 -15.00 15.22 11.56
C GLY A 209 -13.58 15.05 11.03
N VAL A 210 -12.56 15.06 11.89
CA VAL A 210 -11.16 14.84 11.49
C VAL A 210 -10.88 13.34 11.35
N THR A 211 -10.36 12.94 10.20
CA THR A 211 -9.67 11.66 10.02
C THR A 211 -8.37 11.89 9.29
N ALA A 212 -7.37 11.08 9.61
CA ALA A 212 -6.12 11.00 8.86
C ALA A 212 -6.00 9.62 8.19
N THR A 213 -5.26 9.52 7.08
CA THR A 213 -5.14 8.27 6.30
C THR A 213 -3.71 7.86 5.99
N ASN A 214 -2.76 8.78 6.06
CA ASN A 214 -1.36 8.53 5.73
C ASN A 214 -0.47 9.22 6.74
N VAL A 215 0.70 8.63 7.00
CA VAL A 215 1.84 9.27 7.67
C VAL A 215 3.11 8.90 6.92
N GLN A 216 4.07 9.81 6.88
CA GLN A 216 5.39 9.57 6.30
C GLN A 216 6.46 10.31 7.09
N TRP A 217 7.64 9.71 7.22
CA TRP A 217 8.83 10.41 7.67
C TRP A 217 9.47 11.19 6.52
N HIS A 218 9.87 12.43 6.82
CA HIS A 218 10.77 13.17 5.95
C HIS A 218 12.15 12.48 5.94
N PRO A 219 12.89 12.48 4.80
CA PRO A 219 14.19 11.80 4.71
C PRO A 219 15.24 12.21 5.75
N SER A 220 15.10 13.39 6.36
CA SER A 220 15.96 13.84 7.47
C SER A 220 15.67 13.19 8.82
N GLY A 221 14.52 12.49 8.98
CA GLY A 221 14.04 11.97 10.26
C GLY A 221 13.53 13.02 11.25
N ARG A 222 13.57 14.32 10.89
CA ARG A 222 13.15 15.43 11.76
C ARG A 222 11.70 15.86 11.58
N PHE A 223 11.05 15.46 10.48
CA PHE A 223 9.70 15.92 10.16
C PHE A 223 8.81 14.77 9.74
N LEU A 224 7.51 14.97 9.91
CA LEU A 224 6.45 14.06 9.49
C LEU A 224 5.42 14.81 8.67
N ALA A 225 4.80 14.12 7.71
CA ALA A 225 3.58 14.59 7.04
C ALA A 225 2.43 13.64 7.36
N ALA A 226 1.23 14.18 7.54
CA ALA A 226 0.00 13.41 7.67
C ALA A 226 -1.08 13.94 6.73
N ASN A 227 -1.74 13.02 6.01
CA ASN A 227 -2.86 13.39 5.14
C ASN A 227 -4.17 13.40 5.95
N ILE A 228 -4.84 14.56 6.02
CA ILE A 228 -6.13 14.75 6.69
C ILE A 228 -7.22 14.67 5.62
N ASN A 229 -7.66 13.45 5.32
CA ASN A 229 -8.47 13.16 4.14
C ASN A 229 -9.86 13.79 4.16
N THR A 230 -10.50 13.88 5.34
CA THR A 230 -11.82 14.53 5.47
C THR A 230 -11.77 16.06 5.37
N GLN A 231 -10.58 16.65 5.42
CA GLN A 231 -10.37 18.10 5.36
C GLN A 231 -9.54 18.54 4.15
N ASN A 232 -9.27 17.63 3.20
CA ASN A 232 -8.56 17.90 1.96
C ASN A 232 -7.24 18.66 2.18
N ARG A 233 -6.47 18.29 3.22
CA ARG A 233 -5.20 18.96 3.55
C ARG A 233 -4.12 18.00 4.01
N VAL A 234 -2.88 18.44 3.89
CA VAL A 234 -1.70 17.79 4.47
C VAL A 234 -1.21 18.63 5.65
N ALA A 235 -0.97 18.00 6.80
CA ALA A 235 -0.37 18.61 7.97
C ALA A 235 1.09 18.15 8.10
N PHE A 236 1.94 19.04 8.62
CA PHE A 236 3.37 18.79 8.80
C PHE A 236 3.75 19.00 10.26
N PHE A 237 4.61 18.14 10.78
CA PHE A 237 5.05 18.17 12.18
C PHE A 237 6.57 18.07 12.27
N GLU A 238 7.16 18.80 13.18
CA GLU A 238 8.55 18.59 13.59
C GLU A 238 8.57 17.59 14.74
N PHE A 239 9.43 16.60 14.59
CA PHE A 239 9.72 15.60 15.57
C PHE A 239 10.97 16.00 16.36
N ALA A 240 10.82 16.07 17.67
CA ALA A 240 11.90 16.28 18.60
C ALA A 240 11.98 15.10 19.57
N ASP A 241 13.19 14.63 19.80
CA ASP A 241 13.49 13.65 20.83
C ASP A 241 14.12 14.40 22.00
N SER A 242 13.28 14.99 22.86
CA SER A 242 13.72 15.71 24.05
C SER A 242 13.43 14.89 25.29
N ASP A 243 14.42 14.76 26.18
CA ASP A 243 14.27 14.12 27.49
C ASP A 243 13.78 12.65 27.42
N GLN A 244 14.24 11.88 26.42
CA GLN A 244 13.88 10.47 26.20
C GLN A 244 12.38 10.25 25.95
N LYS A 245 11.66 11.26 25.48
CA LYS A 245 10.27 11.13 25.05
C LYS A 245 10.08 11.75 23.68
N PRO A 246 9.42 11.04 22.75
CA PRO A 246 8.89 11.63 21.54
C PRO A 246 8.08 12.90 21.83
N ALA A 247 8.36 13.97 21.10
CA ALA A 247 7.57 15.19 21.08
C ALA A 247 7.26 15.60 19.63
N LEU A 248 6.06 16.12 19.42
CA LEU A 248 5.62 16.66 18.13
C LEU A 248 5.10 18.07 18.29
N GLN A 249 5.46 18.92 17.34
CA GLN A 249 4.91 20.26 17.19
C GLN A 249 4.57 20.53 15.72
N PRO A 250 3.57 21.38 15.43
CA PRO A 250 3.30 21.78 14.04
C PRO A 250 4.54 22.40 13.39
N TRP A 251 4.89 21.92 12.19
CA TRP A 251 5.90 22.52 11.35
C TRP A 251 5.21 23.36 10.28
N GLY A 252 5.16 24.68 10.50
CA GLY A 252 4.54 25.61 9.57
C GLY A 252 3.03 25.43 9.40
N ASN A 253 2.52 25.79 8.22
CA ASN A 253 1.10 25.69 7.89
C ASN A 253 0.72 24.32 7.32
N SER A 254 -0.51 23.87 7.56
CA SER A 254 -1.12 22.84 6.71
C SER A 254 -1.37 23.38 5.30
N VAL A 255 -1.40 22.49 4.32
CA VAL A 255 -1.61 22.84 2.91
C VAL A 255 -2.86 22.17 2.38
N GLU A 256 -3.80 22.97 1.87
CA GLU A 256 -4.98 22.46 1.15
C GLU A 256 -4.53 21.79 -0.15
N VAL A 257 -5.09 20.61 -0.43
CA VAL A 257 -4.79 19.76 -1.59
C VAL A 257 -6.08 19.26 -2.23
N GLY A 258 -6.00 18.28 -3.15
CA GLY A 258 -7.18 17.69 -3.77
C GLY A 258 -8.11 16.99 -2.78
N ARG A 259 -9.31 16.61 -3.23
CA ARG A 259 -10.31 15.90 -2.40
C ARG A 259 -9.79 14.53 -1.95
N ASP A 260 -9.93 14.22 -0.65
CA ASP A 260 -9.51 12.92 -0.07
C ASP A 260 -8.04 12.58 -0.39
N PRO A 261 -7.07 13.38 0.11
CA PRO A 261 -5.65 13.02 0.05
C PRO A 261 -5.45 11.71 0.79
N PHE A 262 -5.16 10.65 0.06
CA PHE A 262 -5.23 9.28 0.58
C PHE A 262 -3.85 8.73 0.92
N VAL A 263 -2.93 8.77 -0.04
CA VAL A 263 -1.52 8.38 0.13
C VAL A 263 -0.60 9.53 -0.26
N GLY A 264 0.58 9.57 0.33
CA GLY A 264 1.57 10.60 0.04
C GLY A 264 2.99 10.16 0.33
N ARG A 265 3.97 10.84 -0.27
CA ARG A 265 5.40 10.56 -0.13
C ARG A 265 6.20 11.85 -0.16
N PHE A 266 7.26 11.91 0.63
CA PHE A 266 8.31 12.90 0.42
C PHE A 266 9.13 12.56 -0.82
N THR A 267 9.66 13.57 -1.50
CA THR A 267 10.70 13.35 -2.51
C THR A 267 12.01 12.94 -1.82
N PRO A 268 12.87 12.13 -2.47
CA PRO A 268 14.14 11.69 -1.86
C PRO A 268 15.05 12.84 -1.39
N ASP A 269 14.97 14.00 -2.05
CA ASP A 269 15.71 15.21 -1.67
C ASP A 269 15.09 15.99 -0.50
N GLY A 270 13.93 15.56 0.00
CA GLY A 270 13.21 16.20 1.10
C GLY A 270 12.61 17.58 0.79
N ARG A 271 12.60 18.03 -0.47
CA ARG A 271 12.14 19.39 -0.79
C ARG A 271 10.65 19.49 -1.11
N HIS A 272 10.00 18.36 -1.40
CA HIS A 272 8.60 18.33 -1.74
C HIS A 272 7.88 17.17 -1.04
N TYR A 273 6.58 17.36 -0.84
CA TYR A 273 5.64 16.31 -0.51
C TYR A 273 4.63 16.16 -1.64
N LEU A 274 4.43 14.92 -2.09
CA LEU A 274 3.52 14.57 -3.16
C LEU A 274 2.36 13.79 -2.54
N THR A 275 1.12 14.12 -2.90
CA THR A 275 -0.06 13.41 -2.39
C THR A 275 -1.00 13.02 -3.52
N SER A 276 -1.38 11.75 -3.57
CA SER A 276 -2.48 11.24 -4.39
C SER A 276 -3.80 11.50 -3.67
N ASN A 277 -4.72 12.15 -4.36
CA ASN A 277 -6.04 12.52 -3.86
C ASN A 277 -7.06 11.65 -4.59
N TRP A 278 -7.60 10.67 -3.88
CA TRP A 278 -8.49 9.65 -4.46
C TRP A 278 -9.79 10.29 -4.93
N GLY A 279 -10.38 11.15 -4.09
CA GLY A 279 -11.58 11.91 -4.40
C GLY A 279 -12.89 11.26 -3.98
N ARG A 280 -12.89 10.32 -3.03
CA ARG A 280 -14.11 9.60 -2.61
C ARG A 280 -15.15 10.53 -1.99
N ASP A 281 -16.41 10.10 -2.07
CA ASP A 281 -17.53 10.74 -1.40
C ASP A 281 -17.87 10.09 -0.07
N PHE A 282 -17.37 10.64 1.04
CA PHE A 282 -17.64 10.14 2.39
C PHE A 282 -19.12 10.20 2.81
N THR A 283 -19.98 10.92 2.08
CA THR A 283 -21.42 11.01 2.41
C THR A 283 -22.25 9.92 1.73
N ALA A 284 -21.69 9.24 0.72
CA ALA A 284 -22.38 8.19 0.01
C ALA A 284 -22.42 6.88 0.81
N THR A 285 -23.57 6.20 0.77
CA THR A 285 -23.80 4.92 1.45
C THR A 285 -23.72 3.71 0.52
N SER A 286 -23.50 3.91 -0.77
CA SER A 286 -23.30 2.86 -1.76
C SER A 286 -21.90 2.94 -2.36
N LEU A 287 -21.36 1.81 -2.82
CA LEU A 287 -20.07 1.76 -3.52
C LEU A 287 -20.04 2.71 -4.72
N ASP A 288 -21.14 2.76 -5.48
CA ASP A 288 -21.28 3.61 -6.67
C ASP A 288 -21.18 5.10 -6.30
N GLY A 289 -21.88 5.57 -5.27
CA GLY A 289 -21.76 6.97 -4.85
C GLY A 289 -20.39 7.27 -4.22
N ARG A 290 -19.79 6.29 -3.52
CA ARG A 290 -18.54 6.45 -2.76
C ARG A 290 -17.33 6.59 -3.66
N ILE A 291 -17.21 5.74 -4.69
CA ILE A 291 -16.07 5.72 -5.61
C ILE A 291 -16.30 6.79 -6.69
N PRO A 292 -15.38 7.74 -6.89
CA PRO A 292 -15.55 8.81 -7.86
C PRO A 292 -15.55 8.27 -9.29
N ASN A 293 -16.35 8.90 -10.15
CA ASN A 293 -16.35 8.63 -11.61
C ASN A 293 -15.44 9.59 -12.39
N ALA A 294 -14.65 10.39 -11.67
CA ALA A 294 -13.67 11.32 -12.24
C ALA A 294 -12.25 10.82 -11.97
N SER A 295 -11.28 11.36 -12.70
CA SER A 295 -9.87 11.13 -12.42
C SER A 295 -9.54 11.53 -10.99
N SER A 296 -8.71 10.72 -10.34
CA SER A 296 -7.99 11.15 -9.15
C SER A 296 -6.95 12.21 -9.54
N THR A 297 -6.40 12.91 -8.54
CA THR A 297 -5.43 13.98 -8.78
C THR A 297 -4.20 13.81 -7.91
N MET A 298 -3.04 14.28 -8.36
CA MET A 298 -1.84 14.41 -7.53
C MET A 298 -1.52 15.87 -7.28
N THR A 299 -1.19 16.22 -6.04
CA THR A 299 -0.79 17.58 -5.66
C THR A 299 0.68 17.59 -5.24
N VAL A 300 1.42 18.61 -5.70
CA VAL A 300 2.81 18.89 -5.29
C VAL A 300 2.82 20.00 -4.25
N VAL A 301 3.43 19.73 -3.11
CA VAL A 301 3.68 20.71 -2.05
C VAL A 301 5.19 20.93 -1.96
N ARG A 302 5.64 22.17 -2.13
CA ARG A 302 7.00 22.59 -1.77
C ARG A 302 7.07 22.76 -0.26
N LEU A 303 8.10 22.19 0.34
CA LEU A 303 8.28 22.28 1.79
C LEU A 303 9.01 23.56 2.16
N ALA A 304 8.71 24.05 3.36
CA ALA A 304 9.44 25.13 3.98
C ALA A 304 10.92 24.76 4.10
N ASP A 305 11.79 25.77 4.07
CA ASP A 305 13.18 25.58 4.50
C ASP A 305 13.17 25.16 6.00
N PRO A 306 13.75 24.00 6.36
CA PRO A 306 13.83 23.53 7.74
C PRO A 306 14.44 24.55 8.73
N GLU A 307 15.28 25.45 8.23
CA GLU A 307 15.99 26.43 9.05
C GLU A 307 15.33 27.83 9.01
N ALA A 308 14.19 27.98 8.32
CA ALA A 308 13.45 29.23 8.30
C ALA A 308 12.83 29.55 9.66
N SER A 309 12.91 30.82 10.07
CA SER A 309 12.27 31.30 11.31
C SER A 309 10.73 31.21 11.28
N GLU A 310 10.15 31.25 10.08
CA GLU A 310 8.72 31.01 9.84
C GLU A 310 8.59 29.98 8.72
N ALA A 311 8.32 28.73 9.09
CA ALA A 311 8.12 27.66 8.14
C ALA A 311 6.80 27.86 7.37
N ARG A 312 6.88 27.95 6.03
CA ARG A 312 5.70 28.03 5.17
C ARG A 312 5.81 27.08 3.97
N HIS A 313 4.86 26.15 3.89
CA HIS A 313 4.73 25.20 2.78
C HIS A 313 3.81 25.78 1.69
N GLU A 314 4.10 25.44 0.44
CA GLU A 314 3.40 26.00 -0.73
C GLU A 314 2.85 24.89 -1.63
N ARG A 315 1.55 24.93 -1.94
CA ARG A 315 0.99 24.11 -3.02
C ARG A 315 1.43 24.68 -4.36
N LEU A 316 2.21 23.91 -5.12
CA LEU A 316 2.72 24.34 -6.42
C LEU A 316 1.73 24.06 -7.55
N MET A 317 1.21 22.84 -7.60
CA MET A 317 0.35 22.41 -8.69
C MET A 317 -0.44 21.15 -8.36
N THR A 318 -1.42 20.86 -9.23
CA THR A 318 -2.20 19.63 -9.24
C THR A 318 -2.24 19.08 -10.66
N VAL A 319 -2.19 17.76 -10.81
CA VAL A 319 -2.30 17.05 -12.10
C VAL A 319 -3.27 15.90 -11.98
N ASP A 320 -4.01 15.61 -13.04
CA ASP A 320 -4.88 14.43 -13.09
C ASP A 320 -4.06 13.15 -13.22
N THR A 321 -4.54 12.06 -12.64
CA THR A 321 -4.01 10.70 -12.81
C THR A 321 -5.09 9.78 -13.37
N GLY A 322 -5.04 8.48 -13.09
CA GLY A 322 -6.10 7.54 -13.41
C GLY A 322 -7.30 7.67 -12.48
N VAL A 323 -8.33 6.87 -12.73
CA VAL A 323 -9.53 6.81 -11.88
C VAL A 323 -9.30 5.83 -10.74
N SER A 324 -9.70 6.23 -9.53
CA SER A 324 -9.50 5.45 -8.30
C SER A 324 -8.03 5.14 -8.03
N ALA A 325 -7.20 6.19 -8.01
CA ALA A 325 -5.79 6.07 -7.65
C ALA A 325 -5.65 5.86 -6.14
N GLU A 326 -5.29 4.65 -5.74
CA GLU A 326 -5.28 4.22 -4.35
C GLU A 326 -3.87 4.27 -3.74
N GLY A 327 -2.88 3.65 -4.39
CA GLY A 327 -1.48 3.73 -4.00
C GLY A 327 -0.65 4.66 -4.88
N MET A 328 0.56 4.97 -4.42
CA MET A 328 1.56 5.72 -5.18
C MET A 328 2.98 5.28 -4.88
N ALA A 329 3.89 5.51 -5.82
CA ALA A 329 5.32 5.27 -5.66
C ALA A 329 6.12 6.45 -6.23
N VAL A 330 7.26 6.75 -5.62
CA VAL A 330 8.26 7.71 -6.12
C VAL A 330 9.54 6.94 -6.40
N SER A 331 10.16 7.14 -7.57
CA SER A 331 11.40 6.44 -7.90
C SER A 331 12.55 6.86 -6.98
N PRO A 332 13.58 6.01 -6.78
CA PRO A 332 14.70 6.33 -5.89
C PRO A 332 15.46 7.60 -6.27
N ASP A 333 15.52 7.94 -7.58
CA ASP A 333 16.12 9.19 -8.07
C ASP A 333 15.19 10.42 -7.97
N GLY A 334 13.95 10.22 -7.53
CA GLY A 334 12.93 11.24 -7.38
C GLY A 334 12.40 11.79 -8.70
N ARG A 335 12.63 11.13 -9.85
CA ARG A 335 12.26 11.68 -11.17
C ARG A 335 11.00 11.07 -11.76
N LEU A 336 10.55 9.94 -11.25
CA LEU A 336 9.32 9.29 -11.68
C LEU A 336 8.38 9.15 -10.49
N VAL A 337 7.10 9.25 -10.80
CA VAL A 337 6.02 9.01 -9.85
C VAL A 337 5.00 8.13 -10.54
N ALA A 338 4.49 7.13 -9.82
CA ALA A 338 3.45 6.25 -10.31
C ALA A 338 2.24 6.29 -9.38
N THR A 339 1.03 6.21 -9.94
CA THR A 339 -0.17 5.89 -9.16
C THR A 339 -0.75 4.56 -9.61
N ILE A 340 -1.25 3.79 -8.66
CA ILE A 340 -1.90 2.50 -8.90
C ILE A 340 -3.41 2.73 -8.89
N ASN A 341 -4.06 2.46 -10.01
CA ASN A 341 -5.43 2.87 -10.24
C ASN A 341 -6.34 1.66 -10.39
N MET A 342 -7.28 1.50 -9.46
CA MET A 342 -8.22 0.37 -9.46
C MET A 342 -9.21 0.45 -10.63
N ARG A 343 -9.50 1.67 -11.11
CA ARG A 343 -10.53 1.94 -12.11
C ARG A 343 -11.88 1.33 -11.70
N GLY A 344 -12.49 0.55 -12.60
CA GLY A 344 -13.78 -0.09 -12.40
C GLY A 344 -13.70 -1.51 -11.83
N THR A 345 -12.51 -1.97 -11.41
CA THR A 345 -12.29 -3.39 -11.07
C THR A 345 -12.92 -3.81 -9.75
N SER A 346 -13.17 -2.87 -8.83
CA SER A 346 -13.87 -3.10 -7.56
C SER A 346 -15.38 -3.30 -7.71
N PHE A 347 -15.96 -2.96 -8.87
CA PHE A 347 -17.39 -3.10 -9.10
C PHE A 347 -17.75 -4.55 -9.48
N PRO A 348 -18.89 -5.08 -9.02
CA PRO A 348 -19.32 -6.43 -9.36
C PRO A 348 -19.70 -6.56 -10.85
N PRO A 349 -19.58 -7.77 -11.44
CA PRO A 349 -20.08 -8.05 -12.78
C PRO A 349 -21.55 -7.62 -12.95
N GLY A 350 -21.85 -6.89 -14.02
CA GLY A 350 -23.19 -6.37 -14.31
C GLY A 350 -23.40 -4.90 -13.88
N SER A 351 -22.51 -4.32 -13.07
CA SER A 351 -22.49 -2.87 -12.87
C SER A 351 -22.10 -2.14 -14.16
N PRO A 352 -22.73 -0.99 -14.52
CA PRO A 352 -22.30 -0.18 -15.66
C PRO A 352 -20.89 0.42 -15.47
N ARG A 353 -20.37 0.41 -14.23
CA ARG A 353 -19.02 0.88 -13.89
C ARG A 353 -17.99 -0.24 -13.82
N HIS A 354 -18.40 -1.49 -13.99
CA HIS A 354 -17.49 -2.62 -13.98
C HIS A 354 -16.53 -2.53 -15.17
N GLY A 355 -15.24 -2.70 -14.88
CA GLY A 355 -14.18 -2.80 -15.88
C GLY A 355 -13.20 -3.88 -15.48
N ARG A 356 -12.64 -4.58 -16.48
CA ARG A 356 -11.68 -5.66 -16.23
C ARG A 356 -10.24 -5.19 -16.02
N GLU A 357 -9.93 -4.00 -16.54
CA GLU A 357 -8.58 -3.47 -16.52
C GLU A 357 -8.42 -2.42 -15.43
N ALA A 358 -7.38 -2.61 -14.64
CA ALA A 358 -6.76 -1.58 -13.84
C ALA A 358 -5.71 -0.82 -14.66
N ALA A 359 -5.07 0.19 -14.08
CA ALA A 359 -3.97 0.88 -14.75
C ALA A 359 -2.93 1.43 -13.77
N VAL A 360 -1.72 1.67 -14.27
CA VAL A 360 -0.74 2.54 -13.63
C VAL A 360 -0.71 3.88 -14.38
N SER A 361 -0.77 5.01 -13.67
CA SER A 361 -0.40 6.30 -14.28
C SER A 361 1.09 6.53 -14.03
N LEU A 362 1.88 6.77 -15.08
CA LEU A 362 3.28 7.20 -14.93
C LEU A 362 3.39 8.72 -15.12
N LEU A 363 4.13 9.37 -14.23
CA LEU A 363 4.42 10.80 -14.27
C LEU A 363 5.94 11.03 -14.16
N THR A 364 6.44 12.06 -14.83
CA THR A 364 7.77 12.61 -14.57
C THR A 364 7.67 13.73 -13.55
N PHE A 365 8.64 13.80 -12.64
CA PHE A 365 8.81 14.88 -11.68
C PHE A 365 10.13 15.61 -11.93
N ASP A 366 10.06 16.94 -12.05
CA ASP A 366 11.20 17.83 -12.01
C ASP A 366 11.36 18.36 -10.58
N PRO A 367 12.31 17.85 -9.78
CA PRO A 367 12.50 18.28 -8.40
C PRO A 367 13.07 19.69 -8.28
N GLY A 368 13.73 20.23 -9.33
CA GLY A 368 14.22 21.60 -9.33
C GLY A 368 13.05 22.59 -9.48
N ALA A 369 12.19 22.35 -10.46
CA ALA A 369 11.02 23.18 -10.70
C ALA A 369 9.84 22.88 -9.74
N GLY A 370 9.80 21.70 -9.13
CA GLY A 370 8.65 21.19 -8.40
C GLY A 370 7.46 20.90 -9.31
N ARG A 371 7.73 20.35 -10.52
CA ARG A 371 6.71 20.19 -11.57
C ARG A 371 6.45 18.73 -11.91
N LEU A 372 5.19 18.31 -11.84
CA LEU A 372 4.72 17.01 -12.33
C LEU A 372 4.18 17.10 -13.76
N HIS A 373 4.41 16.04 -14.54
CA HIS A 373 3.81 15.88 -15.86
C HIS A 373 3.40 14.42 -16.07
N LYS A 374 2.13 14.17 -16.36
CA LYS A 374 1.61 12.83 -16.67
C LYS A 374 2.13 12.38 -18.02
N VAL A 375 2.77 11.22 -18.05
CA VAL A 375 3.30 10.62 -19.28
C VAL A 375 2.27 9.73 -19.96
N GLY A 376 1.55 8.90 -19.19
CA GLY A 376 0.51 8.03 -19.74
C GLY A 376 -0.11 7.11 -18.69
N ASP A 377 -1.19 6.44 -19.10
CA ASP A 377 -1.84 5.37 -18.34
C ASP A 377 -1.55 4.02 -19.02
N TYR A 378 -1.14 3.03 -18.23
CA TYR A 378 -0.73 1.71 -18.70
C TYR A 378 -1.67 0.67 -18.10
N THR A 379 -2.55 0.10 -18.93
CA THR A 379 -3.57 -0.84 -18.46
C THR A 379 -3.02 -2.24 -18.26
N PHE A 380 -3.62 -2.97 -17.33
CA PHE A 380 -3.37 -4.39 -17.11
C PHE A 380 -4.63 -5.07 -16.54
N GLU A 381 -4.80 -6.36 -16.81
CA GLU A 381 -5.90 -7.14 -16.23
C GLU A 381 -5.56 -7.51 -14.79
N GLY A 382 -6.44 -7.19 -13.85
CA GLY A 382 -6.29 -7.52 -12.44
C GLY A 382 -7.42 -6.88 -11.65
N VAL A 383 -7.72 -7.41 -10.48
CA VAL A 383 -8.81 -6.89 -9.65
C VAL A 383 -8.22 -6.20 -8.43
N LEU A 384 -8.75 -5.01 -8.14
CA LEU A 384 -8.47 -4.26 -6.91
C LEU A 384 -6.95 -4.05 -6.62
N PRO A 385 -6.14 -3.56 -7.59
CA PRO A 385 -4.77 -3.20 -7.28
C PRO A 385 -4.70 -1.91 -6.45
N GLU A 386 -3.98 -1.95 -5.33
CA GLU A 386 -3.95 -0.85 -4.36
C GLU A 386 -2.53 -0.28 -4.25
N GLY A 387 -1.60 -1.01 -3.66
CA GLY A 387 -0.21 -0.60 -3.46
C GLY A 387 0.70 -0.80 -4.68
N GLY A 388 1.85 -0.12 -4.65
CA GLY A 388 2.92 -0.32 -5.62
C GLY A 388 4.20 0.38 -5.22
N THR A 389 5.32 -0.07 -5.78
CA THR A 389 6.66 0.46 -5.46
C THR A 389 7.60 0.32 -6.65
N PHE A 390 8.57 1.23 -6.77
CA PHE A 390 9.67 1.08 -7.72
C PHE A 390 10.74 0.20 -7.11
N ASP A 391 11.49 -0.53 -7.94
CA ASP A 391 12.73 -1.19 -7.48
C ASP A 391 13.82 -0.18 -7.06
N LEU A 392 14.88 -0.64 -6.41
CA LEU A 392 15.94 0.22 -5.87
C LEU A 392 16.71 1.02 -6.94
N THR A 393 16.55 0.68 -8.22
CA THR A 393 17.13 1.42 -9.35
C THR A 393 16.12 2.33 -10.05
N GLY A 394 14.82 2.12 -9.81
CA GLY A 394 13.75 2.70 -10.59
C GLY A 394 13.62 2.12 -12.00
N ASP A 395 14.23 0.96 -12.28
CA ASP A 395 14.15 0.28 -13.58
C ASP A 395 12.89 -0.60 -13.68
N HIS A 396 12.28 -0.93 -12.55
CA HIS A 396 11.01 -1.65 -12.51
C HIS A 396 10.02 -0.99 -11.56
N LEU A 397 8.74 -1.16 -11.87
CA LEU A 397 7.61 -0.83 -11.00
C LEU A 397 6.82 -2.11 -10.73
N LEU A 398 6.51 -2.35 -9.47
CA LEU A 398 5.67 -3.44 -9.01
C LEU A 398 4.34 -2.85 -8.53
N ALA A 399 3.22 -3.46 -8.93
CA ALA A 399 1.88 -3.09 -8.50
C ALA A 399 1.18 -4.34 -7.94
N THR A 400 0.48 -4.19 -6.82
CA THR A 400 -0.29 -5.30 -6.24
C THR A 400 -1.48 -5.65 -7.10
N VAL A 401 -1.91 -6.91 -7.06
CA VAL A 401 -3.16 -7.38 -7.65
C VAL A 401 -3.82 -8.29 -6.63
N PHE A 402 -4.95 -7.84 -6.08
CA PHE A 402 -5.63 -8.51 -4.99
C PHE A 402 -6.10 -9.90 -5.38
N GLU A 403 -6.77 -10.02 -6.52
CA GLU A 403 -7.25 -11.28 -7.08
C GLU A 403 -7.30 -11.24 -8.61
N GLY A 404 -7.44 -12.42 -9.21
CA GLY A 404 -7.73 -12.54 -10.64
C GLY A 404 -9.23 -12.45 -10.92
N HIS A 405 -9.59 -12.18 -12.18
CA HIS A 405 -10.98 -12.30 -12.62
C HIS A 405 -11.48 -13.74 -12.49
N GLU A 406 -12.81 -13.92 -12.40
CA GLU A 406 -13.43 -15.25 -12.39
C GLU A 406 -12.93 -16.11 -13.57
N GLY A 407 -12.46 -17.33 -13.26
CA GLY A 407 -11.90 -18.26 -14.23
C GLY A 407 -10.43 -18.00 -14.61
N ALA A 408 -9.77 -16.99 -14.04
CA ALA A 408 -8.34 -16.77 -14.24
C ALA A 408 -7.51 -17.95 -13.71
N GLY A 409 -6.53 -18.39 -14.49
CA GLY A 409 -5.50 -19.31 -14.01
C GLY A 409 -4.51 -18.61 -13.07
N PRO A 410 -3.61 -19.37 -12.40
CA PRO A 410 -2.65 -18.82 -11.44
C PRO A 410 -1.82 -17.63 -11.96
N GLU A 411 -1.39 -17.66 -13.23
CA GLU A 411 -0.60 -16.59 -13.86
C GLU A 411 -1.34 -15.25 -14.04
N ALA A 412 -2.67 -15.28 -13.99
CA ALA A 412 -3.54 -14.11 -14.06
C ALA A 412 -4.31 -13.88 -12.75
N GLY A 413 -3.92 -14.59 -11.68
CA GLY A 413 -4.48 -14.49 -10.33
C GLY A 413 -3.88 -13.34 -9.52
N ALA A 414 -3.96 -13.46 -8.19
CA ALA A 414 -3.33 -12.53 -7.26
C ALA A 414 -1.80 -12.51 -7.41
N GLY A 415 -1.17 -11.36 -7.18
CA GLY A 415 0.26 -11.24 -7.42
C GLY A 415 0.82 -9.83 -7.40
N LEU A 416 2.08 -9.73 -7.80
CA LEU A 416 2.71 -8.47 -8.19
C LEU A 416 2.74 -8.40 -9.70
N GLU A 417 2.01 -7.45 -10.27
CA GLU A 417 2.16 -7.06 -11.66
C GLU A 417 3.45 -6.23 -11.81
N VAL A 418 4.30 -6.60 -12.77
CA VAL A 418 5.63 -6.02 -12.92
C VAL A 418 5.77 -5.33 -14.27
N PHE A 419 6.27 -4.10 -14.22
CA PHE A 419 6.58 -3.27 -15.37
C PHE A 419 8.07 -2.94 -15.39
N ARG A 420 8.68 -3.02 -16.56
CA ARG A 420 9.98 -2.39 -16.83
C ARG A 420 9.77 -0.94 -17.21
N VAL A 421 10.57 -0.06 -16.61
CA VAL A 421 10.64 1.36 -16.96
C VAL A 421 11.53 1.51 -18.19
N MET A 422 10.90 1.84 -19.32
CA MET A 422 11.61 2.14 -20.56
C MET A 422 12.10 3.58 -20.49
N ARG A 423 13.39 3.75 -20.21
CA ARG A 423 14.04 5.08 -20.11
C ARG A 423 14.17 5.72 -21.50
N GLY A 424 14.03 7.04 -21.55
CA GLY A 424 14.13 7.83 -22.77
C GLY A 424 13.73 9.28 -22.53
N THR A 425 13.61 10.07 -23.61
CA THR A 425 13.10 11.45 -23.54
C THR A 425 11.68 11.53 -23.00
N THR A 426 10.88 10.49 -23.27
CA THR A 426 9.54 10.29 -22.72
C THR A 426 9.52 8.87 -22.15
N PRO A 427 9.67 8.70 -20.82
CA PRO A 427 9.73 7.36 -20.23
C PRO A 427 8.40 6.63 -20.37
N SER A 428 8.41 5.31 -20.39
CA SER A 428 7.18 4.52 -20.45
C SER A 428 7.27 3.24 -19.63
N LEU A 429 6.13 2.58 -19.43
CA LEU A 429 6.07 1.27 -18.77
C LEU A 429 5.84 0.17 -19.80
N GLN A 430 6.69 -0.84 -19.77
CA GLN A 430 6.49 -2.09 -20.49
C GLN A 430 6.12 -3.17 -19.48
N ARG A 431 4.92 -3.72 -19.60
CA ARG A 431 4.51 -4.89 -18.80
C ARG A 431 5.43 -6.08 -19.12
N ILE A 432 6.01 -6.71 -18.08
CA ILE A 432 6.88 -7.88 -18.24
C ILE A 432 6.29 -9.17 -17.66
N GLY A 433 5.29 -9.07 -16.78
CA GLY A 433 4.51 -10.21 -16.31
C GLY A 433 4.06 -10.06 -14.86
N ARG A 434 3.53 -11.15 -14.30
CA ARG A 434 3.06 -11.22 -12.92
C ARG A 434 3.88 -12.22 -12.14
N VAL A 435 4.18 -11.89 -10.89
CA VAL A 435 4.69 -12.81 -9.89
C VAL A 435 3.51 -13.32 -9.06
N PRO A 436 3.10 -14.59 -9.18
CA PRO A 436 1.94 -15.12 -8.45
C PRO A 436 2.20 -15.14 -6.94
N LEU A 437 1.23 -14.65 -6.18
CA LEU A 437 1.24 -14.62 -4.72
C LEU A 437 -0.12 -15.10 -4.18
N PRO A 438 -0.26 -15.30 -2.85
CA PRO A 438 -1.54 -15.66 -2.27
C PRO A 438 -2.65 -14.67 -2.64
N HIS A 439 -3.89 -15.12 -2.52
CA HIS A 439 -5.06 -14.25 -2.61
C HIS A 439 -4.93 -13.07 -1.64
N GLY A 440 -5.37 -11.89 -2.09
CA GLY A 440 -5.54 -10.72 -1.25
C GLY A 440 -4.37 -9.75 -1.23
N VAL A 441 -3.43 -9.84 -2.17
CA VAL A 441 -2.23 -8.99 -2.24
C VAL A 441 -2.62 -7.54 -2.44
N HIS A 442 -2.32 -6.68 -1.47
CA HIS A 442 -2.75 -5.27 -1.51
C HIS A 442 -1.62 -4.27 -1.19
N HIS A 443 -0.60 -4.65 -0.43
CA HIS A 443 0.55 -3.77 -0.16
C HIS A 443 1.89 -4.50 -0.38
N VAL A 444 2.83 -3.81 -1.03
CA VAL A 444 4.21 -4.24 -1.29
C VAL A 444 5.19 -3.15 -0.87
N ASP A 445 6.29 -3.57 -0.24
CA ASP A 445 7.44 -2.72 0.07
C ASP A 445 8.76 -3.43 -0.27
N ILE A 446 9.84 -2.67 -0.41
CA ILE A 446 11.17 -3.20 -0.76
C ILE A 446 12.28 -2.61 0.09
N SER A 447 13.37 -3.36 0.23
CA SER A 447 14.60 -2.89 0.87
C SER A 447 15.85 -3.46 0.20
N GLN A 448 17.01 -2.95 0.64
CA GLN A 448 18.34 -3.32 0.15
C GLN A 448 18.71 -4.78 0.39
#